data_AF-A0A1I2ZI53-F1
#
_entry.id   AF-A0A1I2ZI53-F1
#
_cell.length_a   1.000
_cell.length_b   1.000
_cell.length_c   1.000
_cell.angle_alpha   90.00
_cell.angle_beta   90.00
_cell.angle_gamma   90.00
#
_symmetry.space_group_name_H-M   'P 1'
#
loop_
_entity.id
_entity.type
_entity.pdbx_description
1 polymer ?
#
loop_
_entity_poly.entity_id
_entity_poly.type
_entity_poly.pdbx_seq_one_letter_code
_entity_poly.pdbx_strand_id
1 'polypeptide(L)'
;MSSASKSSDFFKSLSSVIDSKTKPDWFILKELDKHYEGNKDLHFSFHDGPRTREYPFQAHQGYLCVEASAEKDFRQGFIEFVRLYKGNELALCNIYIVLSQISSNDKFTKSLEDDFKAIIDGECETIYNRLIVALNKDYFNHHHYWGSEPKTVQDWLDIFRSSQGFHNITDPVIDVKKLVQPNKRLHLAYRHILVMKPLLRATLMGWYNFQLEATTEEVLQAISTSPTEAAFVAASILDDIGPERKAPAWLNREIVEVFVKKYWETIGKALFVHVYGISYRNQNENELFKSLQQLLHEVILERIQPNDATDVLWLQEFDLPDTYIAFFWWAIENDVPFTNVPKVKRDLITTSLLTAVQKIVNDLVTYVAPDNNSDPFRSTEFLNEKYQRTLGYVLLYLLDAPDNNIKQLSSICFAFKPMYYGGYEANLIASRFTDFILLVVLSIDHLKDLSQEMRANLKKILDIIGDSVLIPYVHLSERSSDIWDIDSKRETSYYNASKDLVNDKMKRTIGGAYTAEFNDFFSLMNEIKVAQWPFERN
;
A
#
# COMPACT_ATOMS: atom_id res chain seq x y z
N MET A 1 -5.14 13.16 60.13
CA MET A 1 -5.08 11.78 59.59
C MET A 1 -4.01 11.77 58.50
N SER A 2 -2.99 10.93 58.62
CA SER A 2 -1.81 10.93 57.73
C SER A 2 -2.12 10.31 56.37
N SER A 3 -1.44 10.80 55.32
CA SER A 3 -1.48 10.28 53.94
C SER A 3 -1.26 8.75 53.87
N ALA A 4 -0.37 8.22 54.72
CA ALA A 4 -0.08 6.78 54.83
C ALA A 4 -1.32 5.90 55.13
N SER A 5 -2.28 6.40 55.93
CA SER A 5 -3.51 5.64 56.23
C SER A 5 -4.43 5.51 55.02
N LYS A 6 -4.45 6.51 54.13
CA LYS A 6 -5.36 6.58 52.99
C LYS A 6 -4.89 5.77 51.79
N SER A 7 -3.57 5.69 51.56
CA SER A 7 -2.99 4.79 50.55
C SER A 7 -3.23 3.32 50.92
N SER A 8 -3.16 2.98 52.21
CA SER A 8 -3.47 1.62 52.69
C SER A 8 -4.91 1.21 52.38
N ASP A 9 -5.89 2.11 52.55
CA ASP A 9 -7.29 1.83 52.27
C ASP A 9 -7.60 1.70 50.77
N PHE A 10 -6.87 2.45 49.92
CA PHE A 10 -6.91 2.26 48.47
C PHE A 10 -6.47 0.83 48.08
N PHE A 11 -5.31 0.37 48.56
CA PHE A 11 -4.80 -0.96 48.21
C PHE A 11 -5.66 -2.11 48.77
N LYS A 12 -6.32 -1.93 49.92
CA LYS A 12 -7.33 -2.89 50.41
C LYS A 12 -8.54 -2.98 49.48
N SER A 13 -9.05 -1.83 49.03
CA SER A 13 -10.17 -1.76 48.10
C SER A 13 -9.80 -2.39 46.76
N LEU A 14 -8.59 -2.09 46.27
CA LEU A 14 -8.03 -2.67 45.06
C LEU A 14 -7.85 -4.19 45.17
N SER A 15 -7.39 -4.72 46.31
CA SER A 15 -7.31 -6.16 46.59
C SER A 15 -8.67 -6.82 46.43
N SER A 16 -9.71 -6.28 47.09
CA SER A 16 -11.07 -6.82 47.01
C SER A 16 -11.61 -6.85 45.58
N VAL A 17 -11.35 -5.81 44.79
CA VAL A 17 -11.76 -5.76 43.38
C VAL A 17 -10.99 -6.79 42.57
N ILE A 18 -9.66 -6.84 42.69
CA ILE A 18 -8.81 -7.79 41.95
C ILE A 18 -9.17 -9.23 42.25
N ASP A 19 -9.37 -9.58 43.52
CA ASP A 19 -9.68 -10.94 43.97
C ASP A 19 -11.04 -11.42 43.45
N SER A 20 -11.94 -10.49 43.09
CA SER A 20 -13.24 -10.80 42.49
C SER A 20 -13.18 -11.08 40.98
N LYS A 21 -12.07 -10.74 40.31
CA LYS A 21 -11.96 -10.84 38.85
C LYS A 21 -11.65 -12.27 38.42
N THR A 22 -12.28 -12.67 37.32
CA THR A 22 -12.03 -13.96 36.64
C THR A 22 -11.26 -13.79 35.31
N LYS A 23 -11.11 -12.54 34.84
CA LYS A 23 -10.40 -12.17 33.62
C LYS A 23 -9.77 -10.77 33.77
N PRO A 24 -8.81 -10.39 32.91
CA PRO A 24 -8.35 -8.99 32.84
C PRO A 24 -9.53 -8.06 32.55
N ASP A 25 -9.61 -6.94 33.26
CA ASP A 25 -10.72 -5.99 33.17
C ASP A 25 -10.22 -4.57 32.88
N TRP A 26 -10.40 -4.13 31.63
CA TRP A 26 -10.01 -2.80 31.16
C TRP A 26 -10.76 -1.66 31.84
N PHE A 27 -11.87 -1.95 32.54
CA PHE A 27 -12.68 -0.97 33.26
C PHE A 27 -12.56 -1.11 34.78
N ILE A 28 -11.49 -1.76 35.28
CA ILE A 28 -11.29 -2.01 36.70
C ILE A 28 -11.36 -0.74 37.56
N LEU A 29 -10.91 0.42 37.06
CA LEU A 29 -11.03 1.69 37.78
C LEU A 29 -12.49 2.14 37.99
N LYS A 30 -13.39 1.86 37.04
CA LYS A 30 -14.82 2.15 37.20
C LYS A 30 -15.48 1.29 38.27
N GLU A 31 -14.94 0.10 38.51
CA GLU A 31 -15.40 -0.73 39.63
C GLU A 31 -14.79 -0.27 40.94
N LEU A 32 -13.49 0.06 40.94
CA LEU A 32 -12.81 0.55 42.11
C LEU A 32 -13.41 1.86 42.66
N ASP A 33 -13.84 2.78 41.79
CA ASP A 33 -14.53 4.01 42.17
C ASP A 33 -15.83 3.76 42.96
N LYS A 34 -16.51 2.62 42.75
CA LYS A 34 -17.71 2.25 43.53
C LYS A 34 -17.38 1.75 44.93
N HIS A 35 -16.15 1.29 45.16
CA HIS A 35 -15.70 0.64 46.39
C HIS A 35 -14.76 1.52 47.22
N TYR A 36 -14.14 2.53 46.60
CA TYR A 36 -13.22 3.46 47.23
C TYR A 36 -13.77 4.88 47.12
N GLU A 37 -14.16 5.46 48.26
CA GLU A 37 -14.44 6.89 48.33
C GLU A 37 -13.13 7.66 48.14
N GLY A 38 -12.91 8.12 46.90
CA GLY A 38 -11.74 8.90 46.51
C GLY A 38 -11.47 10.08 47.45
N ASN A 39 -10.25 10.57 47.46
CA ASN A 39 -9.85 11.72 48.27
C ASN A 39 -9.05 12.74 47.44
N LYS A 40 -8.68 13.87 48.05
CA LYS A 40 -7.95 14.93 47.35
C LYS A 40 -6.62 14.47 46.76
N ASP A 41 -5.93 13.53 47.41
CA ASP A 41 -4.62 13.03 47.00
C ASP A 41 -4.70 11.86 45.99
N LEU A 42 -5.82 11.11 45.99
CA LEU A 42 -6.10 9.97 45.09
C LEU A 42 -7.56 10.04 44.62
N HIS A 43 -7.79 10.42 43.35
CA HIS A 43 -9.14 10.55 42.80
C HIS A 43 -9.25 9.96 41.39
N PHE A 44 -10.45 9.52 41.04
CA PHE A 44 -10.73 8.98 39.72
C PHE A 44 -11.19 10.08 38.77
N SER A 45 -10.76 10.00 37.52
CA SER A 45 -11.23 10.85 36.43
C SER A 45 -11.80 10.00 35.31
N PHE A 46 -13.06 10.26 34.97
CA PHE A 46 -13.76 9.62 33.85
C PHE A 46 -14.17 10.69 32.86
N HIS A 47 -13.44 10.78 31.74
CA HIS A 47 -13.88 11.56 30.59
C HIS A 47 -14.84 10.74 29.74
N ASP A 48 -16.07 10.55 30.25
CA ASP A 48 -17.14 9.94 29.47
C ASP A 48 -17.70 10.99 28.49
N GLY A 49 -17.06 11.10 27.31
CA GLY A 49 -17.65 11.79 26.16
C GLY A 49 -18.85 11.02 25.59
N PRO A 50 -19.50 11.52 24.52
CA PRO A 50 -20.46 10.73 23.77
C PRO A 50 -19.79 9.42 23.37
N ARG A 51 -20.49 8.28 23.49
CA ARG A 51 -19.98 7.01 22.94
C ARG A 51 -19.78 7.18 21.45
N THR A 52 -18.55 7.47 21.03
CA THR A 52 -18.22 7.51 19.61
C THR A 52 -17.82 6.10 19.21
N ARG A 53 -18.22 5.72 18.00
CA ARG A 53 -17.80 4.46 17.42
C ARG A 53 -16.29 4.42 17.19
N GLU A 54 -15.56 5.52 17.30
CA GLU A 54 -14.14 5.57 16.95
C GLU A 54 -13.21 5.08 18.08
N TYR A 55 -13.72 4.88 19.30
CA TYR A 55 -12.91 4.41 20.44
C TYR A 55 -12.81 2.87 20.52
N PRO A 56 -11.63 2.30 20.85
CA PRO A 56 -11.40 0.87 21.01
C PRO A 56 -12.43 0.12 21.85
N PHE A 57 -12.95 0.76 22.91
CA PHE A 57 -13.98 0.17 23.79
C PHE A 57 -15.29 0.96 23.78
N GLN A 58 -15.47 1.92 22.86
CA GLN A 58 -16.62 2.85 22.79
C GLN A 58 -16.85 3.71 24.05
N ALA A 59 -15.96 3.62 25.04
CA ALA A 59 -16.01 4.33 26.31
C ALA A 59 -14.59 4.52 26.84
N HIS A 60 -14.41 5.58 27.64
CA HIS A 60 -13.16 5.84 28.34
C HIS A 60 -13.00 4.87 29.51
N GLN A 61 -11.81 4.30 29.70
CA GLN A 61 -11.53 3.33 30.76
C GLN A 61 -11.40 3.98 32.15
N GLY A 62 -10.93 5.23 32.17
CA GLY A 62 -10.74 6.06 33.37
C GLY A 62 -9.27 6.27 33.67
N TYR A 63 -8.96 7.27 34.51
CA TYR A 63 -7.64 7.44 35.11
C TYR A 63 -7.72 7.50 36.62
N LEU A 64 -6.67 7.03 37.27
CA LEU A 64 -6.40 7.32 38.67
C LEU A 64 -5.41 8.49 38.75
N CYS A 65 -5.87 9.64 39.22
CA CYS A 65 -5.03 10.79 39.46
C CYS A 65 -4.32 10.64 40.81
N VAL A 66 -2.99 10.72 40.78
CA VAL A 66 -2.14 10.68 41.99
C VAL A 66 -1.45 12.03 42.14
N GLU A 67 -1.82 12.77 43.19
CA GLU A 67 -1.21 14.06 43.51
C GLU A 67 0.24 13.91 43.97
N ALA A 68 1.07 14.92 43.68
CA ALA A 68 2.49 14.94 44.03
C ALA A 68 2.73 14.72 45.55
N SER A 69 1.80 15.16 46.40
CA SER A 69 1.83 14.96 47.85
C SER A 69 1.78 13.48 48.27
N ALA A 70 1.17 12.61 47.46
CA ALA A 70 0.96 11.20 47.76
C ALA A 70 1.86 10.23 46.99
N GLU A 71 2.62 10.70 45.99
CA GLU A 71 3.48 9.86 45.15
C GLU A 71 4.37 8.89 45.96
N LYS A 72 5.06 9.39 46.99
CA LYS A 72 5.97 8.57 47.80
C LYS A 72 5.26 7.43 48.53
N ASP A 73 4.15 7.75 49.21
CA ASP A 73 3.37 6.78 49.98
C ASP A 73 2.66 5.78 49.05
N PHE A 74 2.15 6.26 47.91
CA PHE A 74 1.54 5.43 46.88
C PHE A 74 2.55 4.45 46.29
N ARG A 75 3.76 4.89 45.91
CA ARG A 75 4.81 4.02 45.37
C ARG A 75 5.20 2.92 46.33
N GLN A 76 5.38 3.24 47.61
CA GLN A 76 5.71 2.24 48.62
C GLN A 76 4.59 1.19 48.75
N GLY A 77 3.33 1.63 48.86
CA GLY A 77 2.19 0.72 48.94
C GLY A 77 2.01 -0.10 47.67
N PHE A 78 2.25 0.49 46.48
CA PHE A 78 2.17 -0.19 45.20
C PHE A 78 3.21 -1.32 45.10
N ILE A 79 4.47 -1.06 45.49
CA ILE A 79 5.53 -2.08 45.52
C ILE A 79 5.14 -3.25 46.42
N GLU A 80 4.64 -2.97 47.63
CA GLU A 80 4.20 -4.00 48.57
C GLU A 80 3.01 -4.80 48.02
N PHE A 81 2.07 -4.11 47.38
CA PHE A 81 0.88 -4.70 46.77
C PHE A 81 1.23 -5.62 45.60
N VAL A 82 2.13 -5.20 44.69
CA VAL A 82 2.59 -6.05 43.58
C VAL A 82 3.29 -7.30 44.10
N ARG A 83 4.12 -7.17 45.14
CA ARG A 83 4.80 -8.32 45.77
C ARG A 83 3.84 -9.35 46.37
N LEU A 84 2.72 -8.90 46.93
CA LEU A 84 1.69 -9.79 47.48
C LEU A 84 1.09 -10.71 46.40
N TYR A 85 0.94 -10.20 45.19
CA TYR A 85 0.33 -10.91 44.06
C TYR A 85 1.33 -11.55 43.10
N LYS A 86 2.62 -11.58 43.46
CA LYS A 86 3.64 -12.25 42.65
C LYS A 86 3.27 -13.73 42.43
N GLY A 87 3.39 -14.22 41.20
CA GLY A 87 2.96 -15.56 40.80
C GLY A 87 1.46 -15.70 40.51
N ASN A 88 0.64 -14.66 40.72
CA ASN A 88 -0.76 -14.64 40.33
C ASN A 88 -0.95 -13.80 39.06
N GLU A 89 -0.80 -14.44 37.91
CA GLU A 89 -0.83 -13.81 36.58
C GLU A 89 -2.08 -12.94 36.35
N LEU A 90 -3.27 -13.40 36.77
CA LEU A 90 -4.52 -12.66 36.59
C LEU A 90 -4.56 -11.40 37.44
N ALA A 91 -4.14 -11.49 38.69
CA ALA A 91 -4.03 -10.33 39.56
C ALA A 91 -3.03 -9.33 38.99
N LEU A 92 -1.85 -9.80 38.58
CA LEU A 92 -0.82 -8.96 37.98
C LEU A 92 -1.27 -8.28 36.68
N CYS A 93 -2.08 -8.94 35.85
CA CYS A 93 -2.73 -8.30 34.69
C CYS A 93 -3.60 -7.10 35.11
N ASN A 94 -4.46 -7.29 36.10
CA ASN A 94 -5.36 -6.24 36.57
C ASN A 94 -4.63 -5.10 37.29
N ILE A 95 -3.57 -5.41 38.04
CA ILE A 95 -2.66 -4.41 38.61
C ILE A 95 -1.99 -3.60 37.51
N TYR A 96 -1.54 -4.25 36.44
CA TYR A 96 -0.89 -3.57 35.33
C TYR A 96 -1.86 -2.64 34.58
N ILE A 97 -3.12 -3.03 34.39
CA ILE A 97 -4.16 -2.17 33.81
C ILE A 97 -4.36 -0.91 34.68
N VAL A 98 -4.41 -1.06 36.00
CA VAL A 98 -4.49 0.09 36.92
C VAL A 98 -3.27 0.98 36.76
N LEU A 99 -2.07 0.40 36.74
CA LEU A 99 -0.81 1.12 36.56
C LEU A 99 -0.79 1.92 35.25
N SER A 100 -1.21 1.33 34.13
CA SER A 100 -1.24 2.04 32.83
C SER A 100 -2.24 3.19 32.78
N GLN A 101 -3.19 3.23 33.72
CA GLN A 101 -4.21 4.26 33.84
C GLN A 101 -3.88 5.29 34.95
N ILE A 102 -2.67 5.27 35.51
CA ILE A 102 -2.23 6.30 36.46
C ILE A 102 -1.89 7.59 35.72
N SER A 103 -2.58 8.66 36.06
CA SER A 103 -2.29 10.02 35.60
C SER A 103 -1.53 10.77 36.70
N SER A 104 -0.24 11.00 36.47
CA SER A 104 0.65 11.74 37.38
C SER A 104 1.85 12.29 36.58
N ASN A 105 2.92 12.71 37.25
CA ASN A 105 4.15 13.13 36.58
C ASN A 105 4.81 11.96 35.83
N ASP A 106 5.23 12.17 34.58
CA ASP A 106 5.95 11.19 33.74
C ASP A 106 7.08 10.46 34.45
N LYS A 107 7.85 11.15 35.30
CA LYS A 107 8.95 10.54 36.07
C LYS A 107 8.43 9.52 37.09
N PHE A 108 7.32 9.84 37.74
CA PHE A 108 6.69 8.99 38.72
C PHE A 108 6.09 7.74 38.06
N THR A 109 5.26 7.92 37.03
CA THR A 109 4.65 6.80 36.30
C THR A 109 5.70 5.85 35.73
N LYS A 110 6.77 6.39 35.14
CA LYS A 110 7.91 5.56 34.69
C LYS A 110 8.57 4.80 35.84
N SER A 111 8.76 5.42 37.01
CA SER A 111 9.35 4.72 38.15
C SER A 111 8.48 3.55 38.64
N LEU A 112 7.15 3.70 38.63
CA LEU A 112 6.22 2.62 38.97
C LEU A 112 6.24 1.48 37.95
N GLU A 113 6.32 1.80 36.66
CA GLU A 113 6.49 0.80 35.59
C GLU A 113 7.80 0.00 35.76
N ASP A 114 8.90 0.69 36.06
CA ASP A 114 10.21 0.06 36.29
C ASP A 114 10.19 -0.83 37.55
N ASP A 115 9.58 -0.36 38.65
CA ASP A 115 9.41 -1.13 39.87
C ASP A 115 8.52 -2.36 39.67
N PHE A 116 7.39 -2.21 38.96
CA PHE A 116 6.49 -3.31 38.64
C PHE A 116 7.26 -4.42 37.93
N LYS A 117 7.91 -4.10 36.81
CA LYS A 117 8.69 -5.05 36.01
C LYS A 117 9.80 -5.71 36.80
N ALA A 118 10.49 -4.98 37.67
CA ALA A 118 11.54 -5.53 38.51
C ALA A 118 11.02 -6.57 39.51
N ILE A 119 9.80 -6.39 40.04
CA ILE A 119 9.20 -7.33 40.99
C ILE A 119 8.73 -8.61 40.28
N ILE A 120 8.09 -8.46 39.11
CA ILE A 120 7.51 -9.54 38.32
C ILE A 120 8.48 -10.09 37.25
N ASP A 121 9.78 -9.89 37.43
CA ASP A 121 10.79 -10.35 36.48
C ASP A 121 10.62 -11.86 36.20
N GLY A 122 10.62 -12.23 34.92
CA GLY A 122 10.25 -13.56 34.42
C GLY A 122 8.76 -13.80 34.13
N GLU A 123 7.84 -12.97 34.64
CA GLU A 123 6.39 -13.09 34.41
C GLU A 123 5.85 -12.07 33.38
N CYS A 124 6.66 -11.08 32.99
CA CYS A 124 6.29 -10.00 32.06
C CYS A 124 5.69 -10.52 30.74
N GLU A 125 6.30 -11.54 30.13
CA GLU A 125 5.83 -12.11 28.87
C GLU A 125 4.49 -12.85 29.02
N THR A 126 4.31 -13.57 30.14
CA THR A 126 3.05 -14.25 30.44
C THR A 126 1.91 -13.26 30.66
N ILE A 127 2.17 -12.19 31.42
CA ILE A 127 1.20 -11.10 31.66
C ILE A 127 0.87 -10.39 30.35
N TYR A 128 1.89 -10.07 29.55
CA TYR A 128 1.73 -9.51 28.21
C TYR A 128 0.80 -10.38 27.35
N ASN A 129 1.09 -11.67 27.22
CA ASN A 129 0.29 -12.59 26.41
C ASN A 129 -1.16 -12.63 26.89
N ARG A 130 -1.39 -12.66 28.21
CA ARG A 130 -2.73 -12.70 28.80
C ARG A 130 -3.52 -11.40 28.55
N LEU A 131 -2.84 -10.25 28.61
CA LEU A 131 -3.43 -8.95 28.27
C LEU A 131 -3.73 -8.84 26.77
N ILE A 132 -2.84 -9.31 25.88
CA ILE A 132 -3.10 -9.34 24.44
C ILE A 132 -4.28 -10.26 24.11
N VAL A 133 -4.43 -11.41 24.76
CA VAL A 133 -5.61 -12.28 24.60
C VAL A 133 -6.90 -11.54 24.99
N ALA A 134 -6.88 -10.77 26.08
CA ALA A 134 -8.01 -9.95 26.47
C ALA A 134 -8.28 -8.81 25.47
N LEU A 135 -7.25 -8.10 25.00
CA LEU A 135 -7.38 -7.08 23.96
C LEU A 135 -7.93 -7.65 22.66
N ASN A 136 -7.41 -8.78 22.17
CA ASN A 136 -7.93 -9.45 20.98
C ASN A 136 -9.43 -9.77 21.06
N LYS A 137 -9.97 -9.94 22.28
CA LYS A 137 -11.40 -10.20 22.49
C LYS A 137 -12.22 -8.93 22.61
N ASP A 138 -11.71 -7.93 23.30
CA ASP A 138 -12.48 -6.76 23.73
C ASP A 138 -12.22 -5.51 22.87
N TYR A 139 -11.05 -5.41 22.26
CA TYR A 139 -10.62 -4.29 21.43
C TYR A 139 -11.39 -4.25 20.11
N PHE A 140 -12.15 -3.18 19.89
CA PHE A 140 -13.07 -2.98 18.76
C PHE A 140 -14.08 -4.13 18.56
N ASN A 141 -14.39 -4.91 19.59
CA ASN A 141 -15.32 -6.04 19.51
C ASN A 141 -16.77 -5.64 19.12
N HIS A 142 -17.08 -4.35 19.24
CA HIS A 142 -18.36 -3.75 18.88
C HIS A 142 -18.41 -3.23 17.44
N HIS A 143 -17.32 -3.36 16.69
CA HIS A 143 -17.28 -2.98 15.28
C HIS A 143 -17.73 -4.15 14.41
N HIS A 144 -18.75 -3.90 13.59
CA HIS A 144 -19.16 -4.81 12.51
C HIS A 144 -18.22 -4.77 11.30
N TYR A 145 -17.27 -3.82 11.28
CA TYR A 145 -16.31 -3.68 10.20
C TYR A 145 -15.18 -4.69 10.39
N TRP A 146 -15.03 -5.55 9.37
CA TRP A 146 -14.08 -6.66 9.22
C TRP A 146 -14.59 -8.04 9.69
N GLY A 147 -15.58 -8.55 8.94
CA GLY A 147 -15.97 -9.97 8.93
C GLY A 147 -15.01 -10.88 8.14
N SER A 148 -13.90 -10.37 7.61
CA SER A 148 -12.89 -11.15 6.90
C SER A 148 -11.48 -10.76 7.31
N GLU A 149 -10.67 -11.76 7.63
CA GLU A 149 -9.23 -11.62 7.86
C GLU A 149 -8.54 -11.02 6.61
N PRO A 150 -7.62 -10.04 6.76
CA PRO A 150 -6.89 -9.47 5.63
C PRO A 150 -6.03 -10.55 4.95
N LYS A 151 -6.08 -10.62 3.62
CA LYS A 151 -5.41 -11.68 2.84
C LYS A 151 -4.32 -11.14 1.91
N THR A 152 -4.46 -9.91 1.47
CA THR A 152 -3.55 -9.28 0.51
C THR A 152 -2.71 -8.19 1.16
N VAL A 153 -1.62 -7.80 0.50
CA VAL A 153 -0.82 -6.64 0.92
C VAL A 153 -1.68 -5.38 0.97
N GLN A 154 -2.58 -5.21 -0.01
CA GLN A 154 -3.46 -4.05 -0.09
C GLN A 154 -4.47 -4.01 1.07
N ASP A 155 -5.05 -5.15 1.45
CA ASP A 155 -5.94 -5.23 2.62
C ASP A 155 -5.24 -4.71 3.89
N TRP A 156 -3.99 -5.14 4.10
CA TRP A 156 -3.19 -4.69 5.24
C TRP A 156 -2.86 -3.20 5.18
N LEU A 157 -2.41 -2.70 4.03
CA LEU A 157 -2.14 -1.28 3.84
C LEU A 157 -3.39 -0.41 4.08
N ASP A 158 -4.56 -0.89 3.68
CA ASP A 158 -5.82 -0.17 3.91
C ASP A 158 -6.23 -0.16 5.38
N ILE A 159 -6.00 -1.25 6.11
CA ILE A 159 -6.22 -1.27 7.57
C ILE A 159 -5.20 -0.36 8.27
N PHE A 160 -3.92 -0.34 7.86
CA PHE A 160 -2.90 0.56 8.41
C PHE A 160 -3.31 2.02 8.23
N ARG A 161 -3.72 2.42 7.03
CA ARG A 161 -4.22 3.77 6.74
C ARG A 161 -5.47 4.12 7.53
N SER A 162 -6.42 3.18 7.61
CA SER A 162 -7.63 3.37 8.41
C SER A 162 -7.29 3.59 9.89
N SER A 163 -6.22 2.95 10.38
CA SER A 163 -5.77 3.13 11.75
C SER A 163 -5.21 4.50 12.06
N GLN A 164 -4.72 5.23 11.05
CA GLN A 164 -4.19 6.58 11.23
C GLN A 164 -5.28 7.64 11.50
N GLY A 165 -6.53 7.33 11.17
CA GLY A 165 -7.67 8.22 11.44
C GLY A 165 -8.12 8.24 12.91
N PHE A 166 -7.55 7.39 13.76
CA PHE A 166 -7.92 7.29 15.17
C PHE A 166 -7.21 8.36 16.03
N HIS A 167 -7.67 9.62 15.94
CA HIS A 167 -7.18 10.69 16.79
C HIS A 167 -7.72 10.62 18.24
N ASN A 168 -6.89 11.00 19.22
CA ASN A 168 -7.25 11.24 20.64
C ASN A 168 -7.63 10.04 21.53
N ILE A 169 -6.89 8.94 21.45
CA ILE A 169 -7.19 7.74 22.24
C ILE A 169 -6.00 7.33 23.09
N THR A 170 -6.20 7.13 24.39
CA THR A 170 -5.32 6.25 25.17
C THR A 170 -5.54 4.82 24.72
N ASP A 171 -4.65 4.36 23.85
CA ASP A 171 -4.68 3.00 23.33
C ASP A 171 -3.94 2.06 24.31
N PRO A 172 -4.63 1.09 24.94
CA PRO A 172 -4.00 0.13 25.83
C PRO A 172 -2.95 -0.75 25.14
N VAL A 173 -2.94 -0.85 23.80
CA VAL A 173 -1.91 -1.58 23.08
C VAL A 173 -0.52 -0.97 23.33
N ILE A 174 -0.43 0.36 23.45
CA ILE A 174 0.82 1.05 23.75
C ILE A 174 1.32 0.76 25.16
N ASP A 175 0.40 0.56 26.10
CA ASP A 175 0.77 0.25 27.47
C ASP A 175 1.16 -1.21 27.60
N VAL A 176 0.35 -2.14 27.08
CA VAL A 176 0.64 -3.58 27.15
C VAL A 176 2.02 -3.90 26.56
N LYS A 177 2.39 -3.33 25.41
CA LYS A 177 3.72 -3.59 24.83
C LYS A 177 4.88 -3.17 25.72
N LYS A 178 4.71 -2.18 26.62
CA LYS A 178 5.80 -1.75 27.51
C LYS A 178 6.27 -2.91 28.39
N LEU A 179 5.44 -3.91 28.70
CA LEU A 179 5.83 -5.09 29.48
C LEU A 179 7.01 -5.86 28.86
N VAL A 180 7.02 -5.98 27.53
CA VAL A 180 8.00 -6.78 26.78
C VAL A 180 9.00 -5.92 26.01
N GLN A 181 8.80 -4.60 26.01
CA GLN A 181 9.66 -3.68 25.29
C GLN A 181 10.74 -3.08 26.21
N PRO A 182 12.04 -3.31 25.91
CA PRO A 182 13.11 -2.61 26.57
C PRO A 182 13.23 -1.19 25.99
N ASN A 183 12.89 -0.18 26.80
CA ASN A 183 12.99 1.26 26.50
C ASN A 183 11.93 1.82 25.53
N LYS A 184 11.90 3.15 25.37
CA LYS A 184 11.01 3.89 24.45
C LYS A 184 11.38 3.74 22.96
N ARG A 185 11.84 2.55 22.53
CA ARG A 185 12.16 2.30 21.12
C ARG A 185 10.85 2.19 20.31
N LEU A 186 10.89 2.39 19.00
CA LEU A 186 9.75 2.07 18.12
C LEU A 186 9.92 0.66 17.52
N HIS A 187 10.36 -0.30 18.33
CA HIS A 187 10.67 -1.67 17.91
C HIS A 187 9.99 -2.67 18.84
N LEU A 188 9.37 -3.71 18.29
CA LEU A 188 8.77 -4.79 19.05
C LEU A 188 9.12 -6.13 18.40
N ALA A 189 9.48 -7.11 19.24
CA ALA A 189 9.85 -8.44 18.75
C ALA A 189 8.68 -9.08 17.99
N TYR A 190 8.96 -9.68 16.84
CA TYR A 190 7.94 -10.17 15.92
C TYR A 190 7.04 -11.24 16.53
N ARG A 191 7.60 -12.14 17.35
CA ARG A 191 6.82 -13.12 18.15
C ARG A 191 5.71 -12.49 19.00
N HIS A 192 5.91 -11.30 19.53
CA HIS A 192 4.92 -10.59 20.34
C HIS A 192 3.80 -9.99 19.49
N ILE A 193 4.08 -9.70 18.22
CA ILE A 193 3.10 -9.19 17.25
C ILE A 193 2.26 -10.32 16.66
N LEU A 194 2.86 -11.50 16.45
CA LEU A 194 2.16 -12.67 15.89
C LEU A 194 0.91 -13.08 16.68
N VAL A 195 0.91 -12.90 18.01
CA VAL A 195 -0.25 -13.23 18.87
C VAL A 195 -1.38 -12.21 18.82
N MET A 196 -1.17 -11.06 18.16
CA MET A 196 -2.17 -10.01 18.03
C MET A 196 -3.09 -10.24 16.84
N LYS A 197 -4.36 -9.85 16.98
CA LYS A 197 -5.30 -9.74 15.86
C LYS A 197 -4.94 -8.57 14.95
N PRO A 198 -5.39 -8.58 13.67
CA PRO A 198 -5.02 -7.57 12.68
C PRO A 198 -5.18 -6.11 13.12
N LEU A 199 -6.24 -5.75 13.83
CA LEU A 199 -6.47 -4.36 14.26
C LEU A 199 -5.43 -3.86 15.27
N LEU A 200 -4.99 -4.70 16.21
CA LEU A 200 -3.93 -4.32 17.16
C LEU A 200 -2.60 -4.13 16.42
N ARG A 201 -2.28 -5.07 15.51
CA ARG A 201 -1.08 -4.99 14.67
C ARG A 201 -1.10 -3.72 13.82
N ALA A 202 -2.23 -3.44 13.17
CA ALA A 202 -2.40 -2.26 12.34
C ALA A 202 -2.27 -0.96 13.14
N THR A 203 -2.85 -0.90 14.34
CA THR A 203 -2.71 0.29 15.19
C THR A 203 -1.24 0.52 15.59
N LEU A 204 -0.50 -0.55 15.90
CA LEU A 204 0.94 -0.43 16.17
C LEU A 204 1.75 0.02 14.96
N MET A 205 1.52 -0.58 13.80
CA MET A 205 2.29 -0.28 12.59
C MET A 205 1.88 1.05 11.98
N GLY A 206 0.60 1.24 11.67
CA GLY A 206 0.09 2.39 10.93
C GLY A 206 0.01 3.68 11.75
N TRP A 207 -0.52 3.63 12.98
CA TRP A 207 -0.68 4.82 13.82
C TRP A 207 0.57 5.14 14.63
N TYR A 208 1.21 4.13 15.22
CA TYR A 208 2.39 4.34 16.07
C TYR A 208 3.74 4.13 15.38
N ASN A 209 3.75 3.78 14.09
CA ASN A 209 4.95 3.59 13.27
C ASN A 209 5.98 2.62 13.89
N PHE A 210 5.50 1.52 14.47
CA PHE A 210 6.38 0.48 15.01
C PHE A 210 7.14 -0.26 13.90
N GLN A 211 8.33 -0.73 14.25
CA GLN A 211 9.19 -1.56 13.41
C GLN A 211 9.26 -2.98 13.99
N LEU A 212 9.27 -3.97 13.10
CA LEU A 212 9.42 -5.37 13.46
C LEU A 212 10.89 -5.68 13.82
N GLU A 213 11.13 -6.13 15.04
CA GLU A 213 12.41 -6.71 15.45
C GLU A 213 12.32 -8.24 15.36
N ALA A 214 13.10 -8.85 14.49
CA ALA A 214 13.06 -10.28 14.22
C ALA A 214 14.41 -10.78 13.73
N THR A 215 14.64 -12.08 13.82
CA THR A 215 15.70 -12.72 13.03
C THR A 215 15.17 -13.11 11.66
N THR A 216 16.06 -13.31 10.70
CA THR A 216 15.73 -13.80 9.36
C THR A 216 14.95 -15.11 9.43
N GLU A 217 15.38 -16.04 10.28
CA GLU A 217 14.76 -17.37 10.43
C GLU A 217 13.33 -17.26 10.94
N GLU A 218 13.09 -16.37 11.90
CA GLU A 218 11.76 -16.13 12.49
C GLU A 218 10.78 -15.61 11.42
N VAL A 219 11.23 -14.66 10.59
CA VAL A 219 10.42 -14.13 9.49
C VAL A 219 10.22 -15.19 8.42
N LEU A 220 11.28 -15.86 7.97
CA LEU A 220 11.20 -16.91 6.95
C LEU A 220 10.25 -18.03 7.35
N GLN A 221 10.30 -18.50 8.61
CA GLN A 221 9.40 -19.53 9.11
C GLN A 221 7.93 -19.09 9.03
N ALA A 222 7.64 -17.85 9.45
CA ALA A 222 6.28 -17.31 9.43
C ALA A 222 5.75 -17.16 7.99
N ILE A 223 6.50 -16.50 7.12
CA ILE A 223 6.04 -16.22 5.75
C ILE A 223 6.00 -17.49 4.89
N SER A 224 6.89 -18.46 5.14
CA SER A 224 6.91 -19.72 4.39
C SER A 224 5.68 -20.59 4.66
N THR A 225 5.01 -20.42 5.79
CA THR A 225 3.87 -21.26 6.21
C THR A 225 2.52 -20.56 6.09
N SER A 226 2.49 -19.22 6.02
CA SER A 226 1.24 -18.46 5.97
C SER A 226 1.28 -17.32 4.93
N PRO A 227 0.42 -17.35 3.89
CA PRO A 227 0.32 -16.25 2.93
C PRO A 227 -0.20 -14.96 3.59
N THR A 228 -1.06 -15.07 4.60
CA THR A 228 -1.57 -13.92 5.36
C THR A 228 -0.45 -13.21 6.14
N GLU A 229 0.44 -13.98 6.76
CA GLU A 229 1.61 -13.40 7.46
C GLU A 229 2.62 -12.84 6.47
N ALA A 230 2.83 -13.51 5.33
CA ALA A 230 3.66 -12.97 4.26
C ALA A 230 3.12 -11.62 3.74
N ALA A 231 1.80 -11.49 3.58
CA ALA A 231 1.15 -10.24 3.19
C ALA A 231 1.30 -9.14 4.26
N PHE A 232 1.16 -9.49 5.55
CA PHE A 232 1.40 -8.57 6.67
C PHE A 232 2.85 -8.04 6.68
N VAL A 233 3.84 -8.93 6.57
CA VAL A 233 5.26 -8.54 6.57
C VAL A 233 5.56 -7.65 5.38
N ALA A 234 5.09 -8.00 4.17
CA ALA A 234 5.25 -7.17 2.99
C ALA A 234 4.60 -5.78 3.16
N ALA A 235 3.38 -5.71 3.70
CA ALA A 235 2.73 -4.44 3.99
C ALA A 235 3.51 -3.60 5.01
N SER A 236 4.09 -4.21 6.05
CA SER A 236 4.90 -3.51 7.07
C SER A 236 6.19 -2.90 6.53
N ILE A 237 6.69 -3.41 5.40
CA ILE A 237 7.84 -2.86 4.67
C ILE A 237 7.40 -1.69 3.77
N LEU A 238 6.19 -1.77 3.21
CA LEU A 238 5.66 -0.81 2.24
C LEU A 238 4.94 0.38 2.86
N ASP A 239 4.51 0.29 4.12
CA ASP A 239 3.77 1.34 4.81
C ASP A 239 4.62 2.58 5.10
N ASP A 240 4.00 3.75 4.88
CA ASP A 240 4.51 5.12 4.92
C ASP A 240 6.02 5.31 5.19
N ILE A 241 6.82 5.26 4.11
CA ILE A 241 8.28 5.24 4.19
C ILE A 241 8.84 6.67 4.26
N GLY A 242 8.84 7.23 5.47
CA GLY A 242 9.56 8.47 5.76
C GLY A 242 11.04 8.39 5.33
N PRO A 243 11.70 9.53 5.06
CA PRO A 243 13.05 9.56 4.47
C PRO A 243 14.13 8.89 5.34
N GLU A 244 13.91 8.75 6.65
CA GLU A 244 14.86 8.15 7.59
C GLU A 244 14.70 6.63 7.77
N ARG A 245 13.80 5.97 7.04
CA ARG A 245 13.54 4.54 7.22
C ARG A 245 14.74 3.70 6.74
N LYS A 246 15.20 2.81 7.64
CA LYS A 246 16.26 1.85 7.37
C LYS A 246 15.70 0.49 6.97
N ALA A 247 16.47 -0.23 6.17
CA ALA A 247 16.20 -1.65 5.92
C ALA A 247 16.33 -2.44 7.24
N PRO A 248 15.33 -3.25 7.62
CA PRO A 248 15.48 -4.10 8.78
C PRO A 248 16.52 -5.20 8.48
N ALA A 249 17.29 -5.58 9.49
CA ALA A 249 18.41 -6.53 9.32
C ALA A 249 17.98 -7.91 8.80
N TRP A 250 16.71 -8.28 9.02
CA TRP A 250 16.15 -9.53 8.55
C TRP A 250 15.76 -9.49 7.06
N LEU A 251 15.57 -8.31 6.44
CA LEU A 251 15.19 -8.21 5.02
C LEU A 251 16.37 -8.60 4.12
N ASN A 252 16.22 -9.73 3.44
CA ASN A 252 17.25 -10.28 2.56
C ASN A 252 16.63 -10.97 1.33
N ARG A 253 17.50 -11.54 0.49
CA ARG A 253 17.13 -12.20 -0.76
C ARG A 253 16.17 -13.37 -0.56
N GLU A 254 16.38 -14.21 0.46
CA GLU A 254 15.55 -15.39 0.73
C GLU A 254 14.09 -15.00 1.03
N ILE A 255 13.89 -13.92 1.79
CA ILE A 255 12.56 -13.39 2.08
C ILE A 255 11.88 -12.88 0.80
N VAL A 256 12.61 -12.12 -0.03
CA VAL A 256 12.08 -11.61 -1.29
C VAL A 256 11.77 -12.75 -2.27
N GLU A 257 12.57 -13.82 -2.27
CA GLU A 257 12.28 -15.04 -3.04
C GLU A 257 10.97 -15.69 -2.61
N VAL A 258 10.64 -15.75 -1.31
CA VAL A 258 9.33 -16.24 -0.87
C VAL A 258 8.21 -15.34 -1.40
N PHE A 259 8.33 -14.02 -1.28
CA PHE A 259 7.31 -13.09 -1.78
C PHE A 259 7.10 -13.21 -3.29
N VAL A 260 8.18 -13.29 -4.07
CA VAL A 260 8.12 -13.29 -5.52
C VAL A 260 7.84 -14.70 -6.07
N LYS A 261 8.64 -15.69 -5.72
CA LYS A 261 8.59 -17.04 -6.31
C LYS A 261 7.39 -17.85 -5.80
N LYS A 262 7.02 -17.71 -4.51
CA LYS A 262 5.92 -18.48 -3.91
C LYS A 262 4.57 -17.74 -3.95
N TYR A 263 4.55 -16.45 -3.65
CA TYR A 263 3.31 -15.68 -3.50
C TYR A 263 3.21 -14.50 -4.47
N TRP A 264 3.54 -14.75 -5.74
CA TRP A 264 3.53 -13.70 -6.77
C TRP A 264 2.19 -12.93 -6.82
N GLU A 265 1.07 -13.64 -6.95
CA GLU A 265 -0.25 -13.05 -7.17
C GLU A 265 -0.68 -12.11 -6.03
N THR A 266 -0.47 -12.52 -4.77
CA THR A 266 -0.99 -11.83 -3.59
C THR A 266 0.01 -10.86 -2.96
N ILE A 267 1.31 -11.05 -3.21
CA ILE A 267 2.39 -10.33 -2.52
C ILE A 267 3.43 -9.80 -3.50
N GLY A 268 4.05 -10.68 -4.28
CA GLY A 268 5.16 -10.32 -5.17
C GLY A 268 4.80 -9.22 -6.17
N LYS A 269 3.61 -9.31 -6.78
CA LYS A 269 3.07 -8.31 -7.70
C LYS A 269 2.85 -6.95 -7.02
N ALA A 270 2.21 -6.94 -5.84
CA ALA A 270 2.00 -5.70 -5.08
C ALA A 270 3.33 -5.05 -4.68
N LEU A 271 4.27 -5.85 -4.17
CA LEU A 271 5.61 -5.40 -3.81
C LEU A 271 6.34 -4.81 -5.02
N PHE A 272 6.27 -5.49 -6.17
CA PHE A 272 6.90 -5.05 -7.41
C PHE A 272 6.30 -3.74 -7.94
N VAL A 273 4.97 -3.61 -7.93
CA VAL A 273 4.26 -2.39 -8.33
C VAL A 273 4.55 -1.24 -7.37
N HIS A 274 4.63 -1.48 -6.07
CA HIS A 274 4.96 -0.43 -5.10
C HIS A 274 6.38 0.11 -5.24
N VAL A 275 7.32 -0.74 -5.67
CA VAL A 275 8.73 -0.38 -5.84
C VAL A 275 9.02 0.21 -7.22
N TYR A 276 8.53 -0.44 -8.27
CA TYR A 276 8.84 -0.04 -9.65
C TYR A 276 7.68 0.59 -10.39
N GLY A 277 6.46 0.66 -9.84
CA GLY A 277 5.32 1.35 -10.44
C GLY A 277 5.25 2.85 -10.12
N ILE A 278 4.11 3.47 -10.43
CA ILE A 278 3.86 4.89 -10.12
C ILE A 278 3.25 4.96 -8.73
N SER A 279 4.06 5.35 -7.75
CA SER A 279 3.59 5.60 -6.37
C SER A 279 3.83 7.06 -6.02
N TYR A 280 2.75 7.80 -5.77
CA TYR A 280 2.83 9.18 -5.30
C TYR A 280 3.36 9.31 -3.86
N ARG A 281 3.32 8.21 -3.07
CA ARG A 281 3.74 8.20 -1.66
C ARG A 281 5.22 7.81 -1.46
N ASN A 282 5.78 6.99 -2.36
CA ASN A 282 7.14 6.44 -2.20
C ASN A 282 8.17 7.18 -3.09
N GLN A 283 8.12 8.52 -3.11
CA GLN A 283 9.09 9.33 -3.86
C GLN A 283 10.44 9.48 -3.12
N ASN A 284 10.53 9.05 -1.87
CA ASN A 284 11.74 9.20 -1.06
C ASN A 284 12.64 7.96 -1.22
N GLU A 285 13.80 8.14 -1.85
CA GLU A 285 14.86 7.15 -1.89
C GLU A 285 15.53 6.96 -0.50
N ASN A 286 14.83 6.33 0.43
CA ASN A 286 15.43 5.93 1.72
C ASN A 286 16.20 4.60 1.61
N GLU A 287 16.96 4.26 2.65
CA GLU A 287 17.79 3.06 2.70
C GLU A 287 16.96 1.78 2.53
N LEU A 288 15.77 1.71 3.14
CA LEU A 288 14.88 0.55 2.99
C LEU A 288 14.51 0.30 1.52
N PHE A 289 14.08 1.36 0.83
CA PHE A 289 13.63 1.27 -0.55
C PHE A 289 14.78 0.89 -1.49
N LYS A 290 15.98 1.47 -1.29
CA LYS A 290 17.19 1.10 -2.06
C LYS A 290 17.54 -0.37 -1.88
N SER A 291 17.53 -0.87 -0.64
CA SER A 291 17.77 -2.30 -0.37
C SER A 291 16.70 -3.18 -1.02
N LEU A 292 15.43 -2.79 -0.94
CA LEU A 292 14.33 -3.54 -1.52
C LEU A 292 14.39 -3.56 -3.06
N GLN A 293 14.71 -2.43 -3.70
CA GLN A 293 14.96 -2.34 -5.13
C GLN A 293 16.08 -3.31 -5.55
N GLN A 294 17.23 -3.29 -4.86
CA GLN A 294 18.33 -4.19 -5.18
C GLN A 294 17.92 -5.67 -5.06
N LEU A 295 17.29 -6.05 -3.94
CA LEU A 295 16.86 -7.43 -3.70
C LEU A 295 15.82 -7.90 -4.72
N LEU A 296 14.85 -7.04 -5.06
CA LEU A 296 13.86 -7.34 -6.09
C LEU A 296 14.51 -7.47 -7.46
N HIS A 297 15.45 -6.58 -7.80
CA HIS A 297 16.18 -6.68 -9.07
C HIS A 297 16.88 -8.04 -9.20
N GLU A 298 17.62 -8.47 -8.17
CA GLU A 298 18.31 -9.76 -8.17
C GLU A 298 17.35 -10.93 -8.39
N VAL A 299 16.22 -10.97 -7.66
CA VAL A 299 15.24 -12.06 -7.74
C VAL A 299 14.46 -12.04 -9.05
N ILE A 300 14.05 -10.87 -9.54
CA ILE A 300 13.31 -10.74 -10.80
C ILE A 300 14.22 -11.04 -12.00
N LEU A 301 15.47 -10.58 -11.97
CA LEU A 301 16.45 -10.87 -13.04
C LEU A 301 16.72 -12.38 -13.14
N GLU A 302 16.96 -13.03 -12.00
CA GLU A 302 17.12 -14.48 -11.93
C GLU A 302 15.86 -15.20 -12.43
N ARG A 303 14.66 -14.69 -12.13
CA ARG A 303 13.41 -15.30 -12.59
C ARG A 303 13.15 -15.09 -14.08
N ILE A 304 13.57 -13.97 -14.65
CA ILE A 304 13.30 -13.65 -16.06
C ILE A 304 14.31 -14.29 -17.02
N GLN A 305 15.58 -14.49 -16.62
CA GLN A 305 16.63 -15.00 -17.51
C GLN A 305 16.52 -16.46 -17.97
N PRO A 306 16.05 -17.43 -17.17
CA PRO A 306 15.97 -18.83 -17.59
C PRO A 306 14.98 -19.02 -18.74
N ASN A 307 15.34 -19.86 -19.71
CA ASN A 307 14.45 -20.29 -20.81
C ASN A 307 13.39 -21.33 -20.38
N ASP A 308 13.26 -21.59 -19.08
CA ASP A 308 12.34 -22.60 -18.58
C ASP A 308 10.88 -22.16 -18.81
N ALA A 309 10.17 -22.92 -19.65
CA ALA A 309 8.77 -22.69 -19.96
C ALA A 309 7.85 -22.95 -18.75
N THR A 310 8.33 -23.60 -17.68
CA THR A 310 7.51 -23.87 -16.49
C THR A 310 7.41 -22.68 -15.53
N ASP A 311 8.36 -21.73 -15.56
CA ASP A 311 8.35 -20.51 -14.71
C ASP A 311 7.95 -19.25 -15.50
N VAL A 312 6.90 -19.37 -16.32
CA VAL A 312 6.33 -18.23 -17.08
C VAL A 312 4.91 -17.86 -16.66
N LEU A 313 4.25 -18.68 -15.82
CA LEU A 313 2.87 -18.45 -15.38
C LEU A 313 2.70 -17.09 -14.67
N TRP A 314 3.70 -16.65 -13.92
CA TRP A 314 3.65 -15.38 -13.20
C TRP A 314 3.56 -14.15 -14.14
N LEU A 315 4.05 -14.26 -15.39
CA LEU A 315 3.95 -13.20 -16.41
C LEU A 315 2.53 -13.07 -16.97
N GLN A 316 1.70 -14.11 -16.84
CA GLN A 316 0.29 -14.09 -17.26
C GLN A 316 -0.58 -13.33 -16.26
N GLU A 317 -0.09 -13.12 -15.03
CA GLU A 317 -0.79 -12.43 -13.93
C GLU A 317 -0.55 -10.91 -13.92
N PHE A 318 -0.01 -10.35 -15.00
CA PHE A 318 0.27 -8.91 -15.12
C PHE A 318 -1.02 -8.13 -15.34
N ASP A 319 -1.25 -7.14 -14.49
CA ASP A 319 -2.38 -6.22 -14.61
C ASP A 319 -1.99 -4.96 -15.37
N LEU A 320 -2.87 -4.53 -16.30
CA LEU A 320 -2.75 -3.27 -17.00
C LEU A 320 -3.37 -2.13 -16.15
N PRO A 321 -2.70 -0.97 -16.01
CA PRO A 321 -1.35 -0.65 -16.51
C PRO A 321 -0.21 -0.96 -15.51
N ASP A 322 -0.54 -1.17 -14.23
CA ASP A 322 0.40 -1.13 -13.11
C ASP A 322 1.60 -2.07 -13.24
N THR A 323 1.35 -3.35 -13.55
CA THR A 323 2.43 -4.35 -13.57
C THR A 323 3.33 -4.17 -14.78
N TYR A 324 2.78 -3.71 -15.91
CA TYR A 324 3.55 -3.41 -17.11
C TYR A 324 4.44 -2.19 -16.93
N ILE A 325 3.91 -1.11 -16.34
CA ILE A 325 4.71 0.07 -16.00
C ILE A 325 5.85 -0.33 -15.07
N ALA A 326 5.54 -1.09 -14.01
CA ALA A 326 6.54 -1.57 -13.07
C ALA A 326 7.62 -2.41 -13.76
N PHE A 327 7.23 -3.32 -14.65
CA PHE A 327 8.17 -4.18 -15.37
C PHE A 327 9.10 -3.42 -16.29
N PHE A 328 8.56 -2.55 -17.15
CA PHE A 328 9.39 -1.80 -18.08
C PHE A 328 10.24 -0.76 -17.35
N TRP A 329 9.73 -0.16 -16.28
CA TRP A 329 10.52 0.76 -15.48
C TRP A 329 11.65 0.05 -14.74
N TRP A 330 11.39 -1.13 -14.16
CA TRP A 330 12.43 -1.98 -13.58
C TRP A 330 13.55 -2.24 -14.59
N ALA A 331 13.20 -2.57 -15.84
CA ALA A 331 14.20 -2.80 -16.89
C ALA A 331 14.99 -1.53 -17.24
N ILE A 332 14.33 -0.37 -17.31
CA ILE A 332 14.99 0.92 -17.58
C ILE A 332 15.92 1.32 -16.43
N GLU A 333 15.41 1.30 -15.19
CA GLU A 333 16.12 1.77 -14.00
C GLU A 333 17.36 0.91 -13.67
N ASN A 334 17.32 -0.38 -14.01
CA ASN A 334 18.43 -1.31 -13.76
C ASN A 334 19.22 -1.64 -15.03
N ASP A 335 19.08 -0.84 -16.10
CA ASP A 335 19.78 -1.02 -17.38
C ASP A 335 19.69 -2.46 -17.94
N VAL A 336 18.57 -3.14 -17.75
CA VAL A 336 18.36 -4.51 -18.24
C VAL A 336 18.14 -4.46 -19.75
N PRO A 337 19.07 -4.97 -20.57
CA PRO A 337 18.93 -4.95 -22.01
C PRO A 337 17.72 -5.78 -22.45
N PHE A 338 17.03 -5.30 -23.48
CA PHE A 338 15.91 -6.03 -24.11
C PHE A 338 16.27 -7.48 -24.46
N THR A 339 17.51 -7.71 -24.90
CA THR A 339 18.04 -9.03 -25.26
C THR A 339 18.23 -9.98 -24.08
N ASN A 340 18.31 -9.47 -22.85
CA ASN A 340 18.46 -10.30 -21.65
C ASN A 340 17.15 -10.99 -21.24
N VAL A 341 16.01 -10.52 -21.73
CA VAL A 341 14.73 -11.22 -21.58
C VAL A 341 14.60 -12.22 -22.72
N PRO A 342 14.51 -13.54 -22.45
CA PRO A 342 14.33 -14.55 -23.48
C PRO A 342 13.19 -14.27 -24.45
N LYS A 343 13.38 -14.59 -25.74
CA LYS A 343 12.37 -14.38 -26.79
C LYS A 343 10.99 -14.93 -26.42
N VAL A 344 10.93 -16.16 -25.90
CA VAL A 344 9.69 -16.81 -25.45
C VAL A 344 8.96 -15.98 -24.38
N LYS A 345 9.69 -15.39 -23.43
CA LYS A 345 9.11 -14.53 -22.38
C LYS A 345 8.69 -13.18 -22.94
N ARG A 346 9.45 -12.59 -23.86
CA ARG A 346 9.05 -11.36 -24.55
C ARG A 346 7.74 -11.55 -25.32
N ASP A 347 7.62 -12.63 -26.06
CA ASP A 347 6.41 -12.97 -26.80
C ASP A 347 5.22 -13.20 -25.85
N LEU A 348 5.44 -13.84 -24.70
CA LEU A 348 4.41 -14.02 -23.68
C LEU A 348 3.98 -12.69 -23.03
N ILE A 349 4.92 -11.81 -22.71
CA ILE A 349 4.64 -10.48 -22.15
C ILE A 349 3.78 -9.69 -23.14
N THR A 350 4.16 -9.67 -24.42
CA THR A 350 3.38 -8.98 -25.46
C THR A 350 2.00 -9.62 -25.65
N THR A 351 1.90 -10.95 -25.64
CA THR A 351 0.62 -11.66 -25.75
C THR A 351 -0.29 -11.35 -24.56
N SER A 352 0.25 -11.34 -23.36
CA SER A 352 -0.49 -11.01 -22.14
C SER A 352 -0.96 -9.56 -22.16
N LEU A 353 -0.12 -8.63 -22.65
CA LEU A 353 -0.49 -7.22 -22.79
C LEU A 353 -1.68 -7.05 -23.72
N LEU A 354 -1.61 -7.63 -24.92
CA LEU A 354 -2.71 -7.56 -25.88
C LEU A 354 -3.96 -8.27 -25.36
N THR A 355 -3.82 -9.35 -24.61
CA THR A 355 -4.95 -10.05 -23.98
C THR A 355 -5.61 -9.18 -22.90
N ALA A 356 -4.83 -8.47 -22.08
CA ALA A 356 -5.34 -7.53 -21.10
C ALA A 356 -6.09 -6.36 -21.76
N VAL A 357 -5.56 -5.82 -22.87
CA VAL A 357 -6.25 -4.77 -23.63
C VAL A 357 -7.53 -5.31 -24.29
N GLN A 358 -7.50 -6.52 -24.86
CA GLN A 358 -8.68 -7.15 -25.44
C GLN A 358 -9.76 -7.42 -24.38
N LYS A 359 -9.38 -7.73 -23.14
CA LYS A 359 -10.33 -7.92 -22.04
C LYS A 359 -11.15 -6.66 -21.76
N ILE A 360 -10.56 -5.47 -21.89
CA ILE A 360 -11.28 -4.19 -21.73
C ILE A 360 -12.45 -4.10 -22.74
N VAL A 361 -12.22 -4.53 -23.98
CA VAL A 361 -13.26 -4.60 -25.02
C VAL A 361 -14.32 -5.63 -24.66
N ASN A 362 -13.91 -6.81 -24.22
CA ASN A 362 -14.83 -7.91 -23.92
C ASN A 362 -15.71 -7.59 -22.69
N ASP A 363 -15.16 -6.88 -21.72
CA ASP A 363 -15.84 -6.47 -20.48
C ASP A 363 -16.40 -5.05 -20.58
N LEU A 364 -16.66 -4.55 -21.80
CA LEU A 364 -17.07 -3.16 -22.04
C LEU A 364 -18.28 -2.73 -21.22
N VAL A 365 -19.26 -3.62 -21.03
CA VAL A 365 -20.47 -3.36 -20.23
C VAL A 365 -20.12 -2.91 -18.80
N THR A 366 -19.05 -3.45 -18.23
CA THR A 366 -18.55 -3.07 -16.91
C THR A 366 -17.98 -1.65 -16.93
N TYR A 367 -17.24 -1.28 -17.97
CA TYR A 367 -16.58 0.02 -18.07
C TYR A 367 -17.50 1.17 -18.48
N VAL A 368 -18.59 0.90 -19.21
CA VAL A 368 -19.58 1.93 -19.58
C VAL A 368 -20.72 2.07 -18.55
N ALA A 369 -20.68 1.29 -17.47
CA ALA A 369 -21.69 1.36 -16.42
C ALA A 369 -21.62 2.73 -15.71
N PRO A 370 -22.76 3.42 -15.48
CA PRO A 370 -22.79 4.78 -14.91
C PRO A 370 -22.09 4.93 -13.55
N ASP A 371 -22.00 3.85 -12.78
CA ASP A 371 -21.40 3.84 -11.44
C ASP A 371 -19.90 3.49 -11.46
N ASN A 372 -19.35 3.16 -12.63
CA ASN A 372 -17.93 2.80 -12.76
C ASN A 372 -17.10 4.01 -13.22
N ASN A 373 -16.38 4.62 -12.26
CA ASN A 373 -15.43 5.70 -12.53
C ASN A 373 -14.00 5.20 -12.83
N SER A 374 -13.81 3.91 -13.05
CA SER A 374 -12.48 3.34 -13.32
C SER A 374 -12.03 3.61 -14.76
N ASP A 375 -10.98 4.41 -14.93
CA ASP A 375 -10.29 4.56 -16.22
C ASP A 375 -9.29 3.40 -16.42
N PRO A 376 -9.54 2.45 -17.33
CA PRO A 376 -8.66 1.30 -17.52
C PRO A 376 -7.28 1.68 -18.10
N PHE A 377 -7.14 2.88 -18.67
CA PHE A 377 -5.88 3.36 -19.24
C PHE A 377 -5.16 4.38 -18.35
N ARG A 378 -5.80 4.81 -17.24
CA ARG A 378 -5.31 5.87 -16.34
C ARG A 378 -4.69 7.05 -17.09
N SER A 379 -5.45 7.61 -18.02
CA SER A 379 -5.04 8.67 -18.95
C SER A 379 -4.36 9.88 -18.29
N THR A 380 -4.64 10.08 -17.02
CA THR A 380 -4.16 11.16 -16.17
C THR A 380 -2.73 10.97 -15.70
N GLU A 381 -2.24 9.73 -15.70
CA GLU A 381 -0.86 9.38 -15.35
C GLU A 381 0.09 9.50 -16.54
N PHE A 382 -0.40 9.72 -17.77
CA PHE A 382 0.44 9.84 -18.97
C PHE A 382 1.45 10.99 -18.92
N LEU A 383 1.19 12.04 -18.14
CA LEU A 383 2.14 13.14 -17.93
C LEU A 383 3.33 12.75 -17.05
N ASN A 384 3.28 11.60 -16.36
CA ASN A 384 4.38 11.13 -15.54
C ASN A 384 5.54 10.65 -16.43
N GLU A 385 6.75 11.18 -16.20
CA GLU A 385 7.95 10.84 -16.99
C GLU A 385 8.24 9.34 -17.01
N LYS A 386 8.04 8.66 -15.88
CA LYS A 386 8.19 7.21 -15.76
C LYS A 386 7.25 6.48 -16.70
N TYR A 387 5.98 6.90 -16.74
CA TYR A 387 4.99 6.37 -17.68
C TYR A 387 5.47 6.55 -19.13
N GLN A 388 5.88 7.76 -19.51
CA GLN A 388 6.30 8.07 -20.88
C GLN A 388 7.51 7.25 -21.34
N ARG A 389 8.51 7.07 -20.48
CA ARG A 389 9.69 6.24 -20.80
C ARG A 389 9.30 4.76 -20.96
N THR A 390 8.38 4.25 -20.15
CA THR A 390 7.92 2.85 -20.25
C THR A 390 7.19 2.55 -21.57
N LEU A 391 6.51 3.55 -22.16
CA LEU A 391 5.83 3.37 -23.45
C LEU A 391 6.79 3.06 -24.61
N GLY A 392 8.04 3.54 -24.55
CA GLY A 392 9.06 3.16 -25.52
C GLY A 392 9.39 1.65 -25.46
N TYR A 393 9.44 1.07 -24.25
CA TYR A 393 9.64 -0.37 -24.08
C TYR A 393 8.40 -1.18 -24.49
N VAL A 394 7.19 -0.68 -24.22
CA VAL A 394 5.96 -1.28 -24.75
C VAL A 394 6.03 -1.37 -26.27
N LEU A 395 6.42 -0.29 -26.94
CA LEU A 395 6.62 -0.27 -28.38
C LEU A 395 7.68 -1.29 -28.81
N LEU A 396 8.85 -1.31 -28.17
CA LEU A 396 9.93 -2.25 -28.51
C LEU A 396 9.46 -3.72 -28.45
N TYR A 397 8.67 -4.08 -27.45
CA TYR A 397 8.09 -5.42 -27.31
C TYR A 397 7.03 -5.73 -28.37
N LEU A 398 6.26 -4.74 -28.82
CA LEU A 398 5.33 -4.89 -29.94
C LEU A 398 6.06 -5.04 -31.28
N LEU A 399 7.18 -4.31 -31.48
CA LEU A 399 7.96 -4.36 -32.72
C LEU A 399 8.70 -5.69 -32.90
N ASP A 400 9.14 -6.32 -31.80
CA ASP A 400 9.76 -7.66 -31.81
C ASP A 400 8.72 -8.79 -31.93
N ALA A 401 7.44 -8.51 -31.71
CA ALA A 401 6.41 -9.54 -31.57
C ALA A 401 6.18 -10.35 -32.87
N PRO A 402 5.78 -11.63 -32.76
CA PRO A 402 5.45 -12.43 -33.94
C PRO A 402 4.17 -11.91 -34.61
N ASP A 403 3.99 -12.23 -35.90
CA ASP A 403 2.85 -11.74 -36.71
C ASP A 403 1.47 -12.02 -36.09
N ASN A 404 1.32 -13.08 -35.28
CA ASN A 404 0.06 -13.37 -34.57
C ASN A 404 -0.32 -12.26 -33.57
N ASN A 405 0.65 -11.67 -32.87
CA ASN A 405 0.41 -10.54 -31.97
C ASN A 405 0.00 -9.29 -32.75
N ILE A 406 0.61 -9.05 -33.92
CA ILE A 406 0.21 -7.94 -34.80
C ILE A 406 -1.23 -8.12 -35.29
N LYS A 407 -1.63 -9.34 -35.66
CA LYS A 407 -3.03 -9.66 -36.00
C LYS A 407 -3.98 -9.46 -34.82
N GLN A 408 -3.55 -9.82 -33.61
CA GLN A 408 -4.34 -9.58 -32.40
C GLN A 408 -4.52 -8.07 -32.13
N LEU A 409 -3.46 -7.27 -32.27
CA LEU A 409 -3.55 -5.82 -32.18
C LEU A 409 -4.54 -5.25 -33.20
N SER A 410 -4.49 -5.74 -34.45
CA SER A 410 -5.47 -5.36 -35.47
C SER A 410 -6.91 -5.66 -35.02
N SER A 411 -7.16 -6.88 -34.53
CA SER A 411 -8.48 -7.26 -33.99
C SER A 411 -8.94 -6.34 -32.86
N ILE A 412 -8.05 -5.99 -31.93
CA ILE A 412 -8.35 -5.06 -30.82
C ILE A 412 -8.75 -3.70 -31.36
N CYS A 413 -7.95 -3.10 -32.26
CA CYS A 413 -8.26 -1.79 -32.81
C CYS A 413 -9.58 -1.78 -33.59
N PHE A 414 -9.87 -2.83 -34.36
CA PHE A 414 -11.15 -2.99 -35.03
C PHE A 414 -12.33 -3.14 -34.06
N ALA A 415 -12.11 -3.73 -32.89
CA ALA A 415 -13.15 -3.89 -31.89
C ALA A 415 -13.45 -2.59 -31.12
N PHE A 416 -12.48 -1.67 -30.98
CA PHE A 416 -12.72 -0.32 -30.45
C PHE A 416 -13.40 0.61 -31.46
N LYS A 417 -13.23 0.39 -32.77
CA LYS A 417 -13.77 1.27 -33.83
C LYS A 417 -15.29 1.56 -33.70
N PRO A 418 -16.18 0.57 -33.45
CA PRO A 418 -17.60 0.84 -33.26
C PRO A 418 -17.93 1.72 -32.05
N MET A 419 -17.06 1.77 -31.03
CA MET A 419 -17.32 2.49 -29.78
C MET A 419 -17.37 4.00 -29.97
N TYR A 420 -16.69 4.53 -31.00
CA TYR A 420 -16.74 5.93 -31.41
C TYR A 420 -18.10 6.41 -31.92
N TYR A 421 -19.01 5.47 -32.19
CA TYR A 421 -20.38 5.75 -32.61
C TYR A 421 -21.38 5.47 -31.48
N GLY A 422 -20.89 5.18 -30.27
CA GLY A 422 -21.69 4.88 -29.09
C GLY A 422 -22.03 6.11 -28.24
N GLY A 423 -22.46 5.83 -27.00
CA GLY A 423 -22.72 6.86 -25.98
C GLY A 423 -21.42 7.51 -25.46
N TYR A 424 -21.56 8.51 -24.59
CA TYR A 424 -20.44 9.29 -24.05
C TYR A 424 -19.32 8.41 -23.45
N GLU A 425 -19.65 7.47 -22.58
CA GLU A 425 -18.66 6.58 -21.94
C GLU A 425 -17.93 5.69 -22.95
N ALA A 426 -18.65 5.16 -23.95
CA ALA A 426 -18.03 4.35 -25.00
C ALA A 426 -17.04 5.19 -25.83
N ASN A 427 -17.42 6.43 -26.19
CA ASN A 427 -16.56 7.36 -26.90
C ASN A 427 -15.32 7.71 -26.05
N LEU A 428 -15.50 7.97 -24.75
CA LEU A 428 -14.42 8.30 -23.83
C LEU A 428 -13.38 7.17 -23.72
N ILE A 429 -13.83 5.93 -23.53
CA ILE A 429 -12.94 4.76 -23.47
C ILE A 429 -12.20 4.56 -24.81
N ALA A 430 -12.90 4.70 -25.94
CA ALA A 430 -12.29 4.56 -27.27
C ALA A 430 -11.21 5.62 -27.53
N SER A 431 -11.51 6.88 -27.17
CA SER A 431 -10.54 7.98 -27.23
C SER A 431 -9.31 7.71 -26.36
N ARG A 432 -9.49 7.25 -25.11
CA ARG A 432 -8.36 6.94 -24.22
C ARG A 432 -7.52 5.75 -24.70
N PHE A 433 -8.15 4.73 -25.28
CA PHE A 433 -7.43 3.65 -25.96
C PHE A 433 -6.57 4.19 -27.10
N THR A 434 -7.13 5.11 -27.89
CA THR A 434 -6.41 5.68 -29.04
C THR A 434 -5.30 6.61 -28.60
N ASP A 435 -5.51 7.42 -27.56
CA ASP A 435 -4.43 8.17 -26.90
C ASP A 435 -3.31 7.23 -26.44
N PHE A 436 -3.64 6.14 -25.74
CA PHE A 436 -2.68 5.16 -25.27
C PHE A 436 -1.85 4.58 -26.44
N ILE A 437 -2.49 4.06 -27.49
CA ILE A 437 -1.76 3.42 -28.59
C ILE A 437 -0.96 4.44 -29.42
N LEU A 438 -1.47 5.66 -29.59
CA LEU A 438 -0.71 6.76 -30.23
C LEU A 438 0.53 7.11 -29.41
N LEU A 439 0.40 7.25 -28.10
CA LEU A 439 1.54 7.52 -27.22
C LEU A 439 2.55 6.37 -27.21
N VAL A 440 2.12 5.11 -27.34
CA VAL A 440 3.01 3.96 -27.54
C VAL A 440 3.81 4.12 -28.84
N VAL A 441 3.15 4.24 -29.99
CA VAL A 441 3.87 4.29 -31.29
C VAL A 441 4.72 5.55 -31.44
N LEU A 442 4.26 6.69 -30.92
CA LEU A 442 5.00 7.95 -30.96
C LEU A 442 6.16 7.98 -29.95
N SER A 443 6.26 7.01 -29.04
CA SER A 443 7.42 6.84 -28.15
C SER A 443 8.63 6.20 -28.84
N ILE A 444 8.60 6.12 -30.18
CA ILE A 444 9.73 5.76 -31.04
C ILE A 444 10.95 6.66 -30.83
N ASP A 445 10.75 7.89 -30.35
CA ASP A 445 11.82 8.85 -30.01
C ASP A 445 12.73 8.36 -28.88
N HIS A 446 12.26 7.41 -28.07
CA HIS A 446 13.03 6.75 -27.01
C HIS A 446 13.80 5.51 -27.50
N LEU A 447 13.61 5.08 -28.76
CA LEU A 447 14.24 3.89 -29.32
C LEU A 447 15.35 4.25 -30.33
N LYS A 448 16.39 3.41 -30.41
CA LYS A 448 17.52 3.58 -31.33
C LYS A 448 17.86 2.25 -31.98
N ASP A 449 18.50 2.33 -33.14
CA ASP A 449 19.08 1.18 -33.87
C ASP A 449 18.12 0.02 -34.14
N LEU A 450 16.85 0.33 -34.47
CA LEU A 450 15.86 -0.68 -34.82
C LEU A 450 16.24 -1.44 -36.10
N SER A 451 16.06 -2.76 -36.06
CA SER A 451 16.26 -3.65 -37.20
C SER A 451 15.28 -3.34 -38.34
N GLN A 452 15.59 -3.79 -39.56
CA GLN A 452 14.68 -3.63 -40.70
C GLN A 452 13.32 -4.32 -40.46
N GLU A 453 13.32 -5.47 -39.78
CA GLU A 453 12.10 -6.18 -39.41
C GLU A 453 11.24 -5.38 -38.43
N MET A 454 11.86 -4.80 -37.39
CA MET A 454 11.16 -3.94 -36.43
C MET A 454 10.58 -2.68 -37.10
N ARG A 455 11.32 -2.07 -38.04
CA ARG A 455 10.81 -0.93 -38.83
C ARG A 455 9.65 -1.33 -39.73
N ALA A 456 9.70 -2.51 -40.35
CA ALA A 456 8.58 -3.03 -41.14
C ALA A 456 7.35 -3.30 -40.26
N ASN A 457 7.54 -3.85 -39.06
CA ASN A 457 6.45 -4.05 -38.09
C ASN A 457 5.88 -2.72 -37.59
N LEU A 458 6.71 -1.69 -37.38
CA LEU A 458 6.24 -0.34 -37.05
C LEU A 458 5.28 0.18 -38.12
N LYS A 459 5.64 0.05 -39.41
CA LYS A 459 4.77 0.45 -40.51
C LYS A 459 3.43 -0.31 -40.49
N LYS A 460 3.46 -1.64 -40.34
CA LYS A 460 2.23 -2.46 -40.22
C LYS A 460 1.33 -1.97 -39.07
N ILE A 461 1.92 -1.64 -37.92
CA ILE A 461 1.17 -1.16 -36.75
C ILE A 461 0.54 0.22 -37.04
N LEU A 462 1.29 1.13 -37.65
CA LEU A 462 0.77 2.44 -38.04
C LEU A 462 -0.38 2.34 -39.04
N ASP A 463 -0.26 1.45 -40.03
CA ASP A 463 -1.34 1.16 -41.00
C ASP A 463 -2.59 0.64 -40.29
N ILE A 464 -2.43 -0.30 -39.35
CA ILE A 464 -3.53 -0.82 -38.52
C ILE A 464 -4.23 0.32 -37.78
N ILE A 465 -3.49 1.21 -37.11
CA ILE A 465 -4.06 2.32 -36.34
C ILE A 465 -4.79 3.29 -37.27
N GLY A 466 -4.17 3.62 -38.41
CA GLY A 466 -4.72 4.49 -39.45
C GLY A 466 -6.08 4.02 -39.97
N ASP A 467 -6.16 2.75 -40.38
CA ASP A 467 -7.36 2.17 -41.02
C ASP A 467 -8.51 1.89 -40.02
N SER A 468 -8.20 1.82 -38.72
CA SER A 468 -9.14 1.42 -37.69
C SER A 468 -9.67 2.59 -36.87
N VAL A 469 -8.87 3.12 -35.94
CA VAL A 469 -9.32 4.02 -34.86
C VAL A 469 -8.96 5.48 -35.11
N LEU A 470 -7.97 5.77 -35.95
CA LEU A 470 -7.48 7.13 -36.17
C LEU A 470 -8.54 8.06 -36.78
N ILE A 471 -9.21 7.61 -37.85
CA ILE A 471 -10.24 8.41 -38.55
C ILE A 471 -11.38 8.84 -37.61
N PRO A 472 -12.08 7.93 -36.92
CA PRO A 472 -13.15 8.33 -36.01
C PRO A 472 -12.63 9.15 -34.82
N TYR A 473 -11.41 8.87 -34.33
CA TYR A 473 -10.76 9.65 -33.29
C TYR A 473 -10.55 11.12 -33.69
N VAL A 474 -10.01 11.37 -34.89
CA VAL A 474 -9.79 12.74 -35.39
C VAL A 474 -11.10 13.50 -35.50
N HIS A 475 -12.12 12.91 -36.14
CA HIS A 475 -13.43 13.56 -36.29
C HIS A 475 -14.10 13.88 -34.94
N LEU A 476 -14.02 12.96 -33.96
CA LEU A 476 -14.57 13.19 -32.63
C LEU A 476 -13.86 14.35 -31.92
N SER A 477 -12.54 14.37 -32.03
CA SER A 477 -11.67 15.33 -31.38
C SER A 477 -11.75 16.75 -31.94
N GLU A 478 -12.01 16.89 -33.24
CA GLU A 478 -12.28 18.19 -33.86
C GLU A 478 -13.60 18.79 -33.36
N ARG A 479 -14.64 17.95 -33.15
CA ARG A 479 -15.94 18.40 -32.62
C ARG A 479 -15.83 18.96 -31.21
N SER A 480 -15.00 18.35 -30.37
CA SER A 480 -14.78 18.82 -28.99
C SER A 480 -13.80 19.99 -28.92
N SER A 481 -13.25 20.45 -30.06
CA SER A 481 -12.17 21.44 -30.12
C SER A 481 -10.93 21.01 -29.32
N ASP A 482 -10.78 19.74 -28.96
CA ASP A 482 -9.72 19.29 -28.05
C ASP A 482 -8.39 19.02 -28.75
N ILE A 483 -8.34 19.04 -30.09
CA ILE A 483 -7.12 18.74 -30.83
C ILE A 483 -6.95 19.68 -32.04
N TRP A 484 -5.68 19.97 -32.33
CA TRP A 484 -5.11 20.36 -33.62
C TRP A 484 -4.79 21.83 -33.89
N ASP A 485 -4.49 22.60 -32.85
CA ASP A 485 -3.60 23.74 -32.99
C ASP A 485 -2.22 23.37 -32.41
N ILE A 486 -1.29 23.02 -33.32
CA ILE A 486 0.12 22.73 -33.05
C ILE A 486 0.78 23.92 -32.32
N ASP A 487 0.24 25.13 -32.47
CA ASP A 487 0.70 26.37 -31.87
C ASP A 487 -0.18 26.84 -30.69
N SER A 488 -1.26 26.10 -30.33
CA SER A 488 -2.12 26.53 -29.22
C SER A 488 -1.42 26.35 -27.89
N LYS A 489 -1.18 27.49 -27.23
CA LYS A 489 -0.85 27.56 -25.82
C LYS A 489 -2.13 27.42 -24.99
N ARG A 490 -2.78 26.25 -25.00
CA ARG A 490 -3.85 26.00 -24.02
C ARG A 490 -3.22 25.68 -22.67
N GLU A 491 -3.81 26.18 -21.59
CA GLU A 491 -3.49 25.67 -20.27
C GLU A 491 -3.86 24.19 -20.24
N THR A 492 -2.87 23.33 -19.98
CA THR A 492 -3.08 21.89 -19.85
C THR A 492 -4.01 21.64 -18.67
N SER A 493 -5.29 21.43 -18.95
CA SER A 493 -6.23 20.91 -17.96
C SER A 493 -6.13 19.39 -17.93
N TYR A 494 -6.43 18.80 -16.77
CA TYR A 494 -6.36 17.36 -16.53
C TYR A 494 -7.12 16.52 -17.59
N TYR A 495 -8.16 17.09 -18.21
CA TYR A 495 -9.02 16.40 -19.19
C TYR A 495 -8.44 16.33 -20.61
N ASN A 496 -7.48 17.18 -20.97
CA ASN A 496 -6.87 17.22 -22.32
C ASN A 496 -5.37 16.90 -22.35
N ALA A 497 -4.79 16.56 -21.19
CA ALA A 497 -3.38 16.27 -21.02
C ALA A 497 -2.81 15.19 -21.97
N SER A 498 -3.58 14.13 -22.23
CA SER A 498 -3.17 13.04 -23.13
C SER A 498 -3.03 13.52 -24.58
N LYS A 499 -3.99 14.32 -25.06
CA LYS A 499 -4.02 14.88 -26.42
C LYS A 499 -2.89 15.90 -26.64
N ASP A 500 -2.62 16.75 -25.66
CA ASP A 500 -1.49 17.68 -25.69
C ASP A 500 -0.16 16.91 -25.82
N LEU A 501 0.00 15.84 -25.02
CA LEU A 501 1.17 14.98 -25.08
C LEU A 501 1.32 14.26 -26.43
N VAL A 502 0.21 13.79 -27.00
CA VAL A 502 0.18 13.20 -28.36
C VAL A 502 0.68 14.21 -29.38
N ASN A 503 0.16 15.44 -29.36
CA ASN A 503 0.58 16.51 -30.29
C ASN A 503 2.08 16.81 -30.15
N ASP A 504 2.58 16.93 -28.92
CA ASP A 504 3.98 17.22 -28.68
C ASP A 504 4.90 16.07 -29.13
N LYS A 505 4.50 14.81 -28.92
CA LYS A 505 5.26 13.66 -29.44
C LYS A 505 5.22 13.60 -30.97
N MET A 506 4.08 13.89 -31.61
CA MET A 506 4.00 13.98 -33.08
C MET A 506 4.99 15.00 -33.65
N LYS A 507 5.08 16.21 -33.06
CA LYS A 507 6.05 17.24 -33.48
C LYS A 507 7.49 16.72 -33.44
N ARG A 508 7.84 15.97 -32.39
CA ARG A 508 9.19 15.38 -32.24
C ARG A 508 9.45 14.29 -33.29
N THR A 509 8.45 13.47 -33.60
CA THR A 509 8.58 12.40 -34.60
C THR A 509 8.76 12.92 -36.01
N ILE A 510 8.11 14.04 -36.40
CA ILE A 510 8.21 14.62 -37.75
C ILE A 510 9.66 15.01 -38.13
N GLY A 511 10.53 15.30 -37.16
CA GLY A 511 11.95 15.60 -37.37
C GLY A 511 12.93 14.49 -36.93
N GLY A 512 12.44 13.29 -36.63
CA GLY A 512 13.22 12.23 -35.99
C GLY A 512 13.94 11.26 -36.94
N ALA A 513 14.70 10.32 -36.36
CA ALA A 513 15.44 9.30 -37.12
C ALA A 513 14.54 8.29 -37.87
N TYR A 514 13.25 8.22 -37.51
CA TYR A 514 12.26 7.31 -38.07
C TYR A 514 11.10 8.03 -38.77
N THR A 515 11.28 9.29 -39.19
CA THR A 515 10.22 10.06 -39.88
C THR A 515 9.70 9.31 -41.11
N ALA A 516 10.58 8.62 -41.85
CA ALA A 516 10.22 7.92 -43.08
C ALA A 516 9.14 6.85 -42.86
N GLU A 517 9.21 6.12 -41.74
CA GLU A 517 8.24 5.10 -41.35
C GLU A 517 6.85 5.70 -41.01
N PHE A 518 6.77 6.99 -40.66
CA PHE A 518 5.53 7.68 -40.31
C PHE A 518 4.93 8.53 -41.44
N ASN A 519 5.59 8.67 -42.59
CA ASN A 519 5.15 9.58 -43.67
C ASN A 519 3.71 9.31 -44.14
N ASP A 520 3.37 8.04 -44.36
CA ASP A 520 2.03 7.64 -44.82
C ASP A 520 0.99 7.92 -43.72
N PHE A 521 1.34 7.65 -42.46
CA PHE A 521 0.50 7.91 -41.29
C PHE A 521 0.22 9.41 -41.10
N PHE A 522 1.24 10.27 -41.19
CA PHE A 522 1.08 11.73 -41.13
C PHE A 522 0.31 12.28 -42.33
N SER A 523 0.50 11.71 -43.52
CA SER A 523 -0.24 12.09 -44.72
C SER A 523 -1.72 11.78 -44.57
N LEU A 524 -2.06 10.58 -44.08
CA LEU A 524 -3.44 10.21 -43.76
C LEU A 524 -4.06 11.16 -42.74
N MET A 525 -3.36 11.50 -41.66
CA MET A 525 -3.86 12.47 -40.66
C MET A 525 -4.17 13.84 -41.27
N ASN A 526 -3.31 14.32 -42.18
CA ASN A 526 -3.54 15.60 -42.86
C ASN A 526 -4.70 15.54 -43.86
N GLU A 527 -4.97 14.39 -44.47
CA GLU A 527 -6.10 14.19 -45.38
C GLU A 527 -7.44 14.19 -44.65
N ILE A 528 -7.51 13.55 -43.47
CA ILE A 528 -8.76 13.41 -42.69
C ILE A 528 -9.08 14.62 -41.82
N LYS A 529 -8.11 15.48 -41.52
CA LYS A 529 -8.31 16.70 -40.73
C LYS A 529 -9.15 17.70 -41.53
N VAL A 530 -10.29 18.10 -40.99
CA VAL A 530 -11.23 19.03 -41.65
C VAL A 530 -11.11 20.44 -41.07
N ALA A 531 -10.70 20.58 -39.79
CA ALA A 531 -10.58 21.87 -39.12
C ALA A 531 -9.28 22.61 -39.51
N GLN A 532 -9.40 23.82 -40.06
CA GLN A 532 -8.27 24.76 -40.17
C GLN A 532 -8.28 25.71 -38.98
N TRP A 533 -7.16 25.77 -38.25
CA TRP A 533 -7.00 26.63 -37.07
C TRP A 533 -6.14 27.86 -37.41
N PRO A 534 -6.43 29.06 -36.84
CA PRO A 534 -7.48 29.33 -35.86
C PRO A 534 -8.90 29.28 -36.48
N PHE A 535 -9.87 28.79 -35.71
CA PHE A 535 -11.29 28.93 -36.05
C PHE A 535 -11.64 30.42 -36.08
N GLU A 536 -11.75 31.02 -37.26
CA GLU A 536 -12.48 32.28 -37.41
C GLU A 536 -13.96 31.95 -37.12
N ARG A 537 -14.39 32.17 -35.88
CA ARG A 537 -15.82 32.29 -35.58
C ARG A 537 -16.33 33.53 -36.30
N ASN A 538 -16.95 33.34 -37.46
CA ASN A 538 -17.89 34.32 -38.00
C ASN A 538 -19.21 34.26 -37.23
#